data_AF-A0A559UIV3-F1
#
_entry.id   AF-A0A559UIV3-F1
#
_cell.length_a   1.000
_cell.length_b   1.000
_cell.length_c   1.000
_cell.angle_alpha   90.00
_cell.angle_beta   90.00
_cell.angle_gamma   90.00
#
_symmetry.space_group_name_H-M   'P 1'
#
loop_
_entity.id
_entity.type
_entity.pdbx_description
1 polymer ?
#
loop_
_entity_poly.entity_id
_entity_poly.type
_entity_poly.pdbx_seq_one_letter_code
_entity_poly.pdbx_strand_id
1 'polypeptide(L)'
;MSVSFIRRIASPKKALTTAAVAAAAAGLALTAAPAQAATTQASSAQAIAHKMIPDAAQFNAFSKIVEHESGWNPAATNSSSGAYGLVQALPGSKMSAAGSDWKTNPATQIKWGLDYMNSRYGSPVQAWSFWQANGWY
;
A
#
# COMPACT_ATOMS: atom_id res chain seq x y z
N MET A 1 10.76 56.81 -8.93
CA MET A 1 9.84 55.64 -8.92
C MET A 1 10.75 54.41 -8.91
N SER A 2 10.96 53.72 -7.79
CA SER A 2 10.04 52.75 -7.15
C SER A 2 9.69 51.59 -8.10
N VAL A 3 9.94 50.30 -7.79
CA VAL A 3 10.50 49.64 -6.58
C VAL A 3 11.17 48.30 -6.92
N SER A 4 11.90 47.73 -5.95
CA SER A 4 12.34 46.32 -5.81
C SER A 4 11.24 45.28 -6.14
N PHE A 5 11.44 43.96 -6.32
CA PHE A 5 12.21 42.94 -5.59
C PHE A 5 12.35 41.68 -6.51
N ILE A 6 13.10 40.59 -6.27
CA ILE A 6 14.06 40.17 -5.22
C ILE A 6 15.14 39.22 -5.81
N ARG A 7 16.13 38.81 -5.00
CA ARG A 7 17.25 37.90 -5.37
C ARG A 7 17.23 36.65 -4.47
N ARG A 8 17.43 35.43 -4.99
CA ARG A 8 18.10 34.34 -4.24
C ARG A 8 18.69 33.19 -5.09
N ILE A 9 19.95 33.38 -5.47
CA ILE A 9 21.09 32.44 -5.32
C ILE A 9 20.80 30.94 -5.16
N ALA A 10 21.24 30.17 -6.16
CA ALA A 10 21.69 28.80 -5.98
C ALA A 10 23.09 28.78 -5.33
N SER A 11 23.37 27.81 -4.46
CA SER A 11 24.73 27.44 -4.02
C SER A 11 24.76 26.07 -3.31
N PRO A 12 25.94 25.41 -3.23
CA PRO A 12 26.01 23.95 -3.12
C PRO A 12 26.75 23.45 -1.86
N LYS A 13 26.91 22.12 -1.70
CA LYS A 13 28.18 21.40 -1.42
C LYS A 13 28.11 20.23 -0.42
N LYS A 14 28.96 19.23 -0.77
CA LYS A 14 29.83 18.38 0.08
C LYS A 14 29.25 17.15 0.78
N ALA A 15 29.98 16.05 0.56
CA ALA A 15 29.94 14.82 1.34
C ALA A 15 30.70 14.97 2.68
N LEU A 16 30.41 14.06 3.61
CA LEU A 16 31.14 13.85 4.86
C LEU A 16 31.09 12.37 5.22
N THR A 17 32.25 11.74 5.32
CA THR A 17 32.47 10.42 5.91
C THR A 17 33.18 10.58 7.25
N THR A 18 32.64 10.03 8.33
CA THR A 18 33.44 9.68 9.53
C THR A 18 32.71 8.73 10.48
N ALA A 19 33.52 7.85 11.10
CA ALA A 19 33.38 7.23 12.43
C ALA A 19 32.19 6.29 12.73
N ALA A 20 32.55 5.03 13.00
CA ALA A 20 31.76 4.13 13.84
C ALA A 20 32.07 4.38 15.33
N VAL A 21 31.08 4.23 16.21
CA VAL A 21 31.24 4.13 17.66
C VAL A 21 30.33 3.02 18.17
N ALA A 22 30.81 2.19 19.09
CA ALA A 22 30.11 1.01 19.57
C ALA A 22 29.14 1.31 20.73
N ALA A 23 28.05 0.53 20.76
CA ALA A 23 27.20 0.15 21.89
C ALA A 23 26.99 1.12 23.09
N ALA A 24 25.78 1.65 23.19
CA ALA A 24 25.12 1.90 24.48
C ALA A 24 23.66 1.41 24.40
N ALA A 25 23.22 0.64 25.39
CA ALA A 25 21.85 0.12 25.47
C ALA A 25 20.91 1.06 26.24
N ALA A 26 19.60 0.85 26.04
CA ALA A 26 18.46 1.57 26.62
C ALA A 26 18.14 2.97 26.04
N GLY A 27 16.89 3.14 25.57
CA GLY A 27 16.28 4.45 25.34
C GLY A 27 16.00 4.90 23.90
N LEU A 28 15.44 4.05 23.02
CA LEU A 28 14.96 4.47 21.69
C LEU A 28 13.48 4.13 21.44
N ALA A 29 12.62 5.04 21.89
CA ALA A 29 11.23 5.21 21.47
C ALA A 29 10.93 6.72 21.56
N LEU A 30 10.17 7.39 20.67
CA LEU A 30 9.34 6.93 19.54
C LEU A 30 9.53 7.88 18.33
N THR A 31 10.07 7.40 17.19
CA THR A 31 10.00 8.15 15.91
C THR A 31 9.78 7.28 14.65
N ALA A 32 9.93 5.95 14.73
CA ALA A 32 9.73 5.02 13.61
C ALA A 32 8.25 4.60 13.37
N ALA A 33 7.29 5.28 14.02
CA ALA A 33 5.91 4.81 14.16
C ALA A 33 5.13 4.51 12.85
N PRO A 34 5.11 5.37 11.82
CA PRO A 34 4.22 5.15 10.67
C PRO A 34 4.70 4.01 9.76
N ALA A 35 6.02 3.91 9.52
CA ALA A 35 6.59 2.84 8.70
C ALA A 35 6.45 1.47 9.38
N GLN A 36 6.71 1.39 10.69
CA GLN A 36 6.59 0.14 11.45
C GLN A 36 5.13 -0.31 11.61
N ALA A 37 4.18 0.64 11.73
CA ALA A 37 2.76 0.34 11.73
C ALA A 37 2.29 -0.18 10.36
N ALA A 38 2.76 0.42 9.26
CA ALA A 38 2.43 -0.02 7.90
C ALA A 38 2.95 -1.44 7.62
N THR A 39 4.19 -1.78 7.99
CA THR A 39 4.76 -3.13 7.80
C THR A 39 4.07 -4.19 8.69
N THR A 40 3.66 -3.81 9.90
CA THR A 40 2.88 -4.68 10.80
C THR A 40 1.46 -4.92 10.24
N GLN A 41 0.82 -3.89 9.67
CA GLN A 41 -0.48 -4.04 9.03
C GLN A 41 -0.39 -4.83 7.72
N ALA A 42 0.64 -4.63 6.91
CA ALA A 42 0.90 -5.41 5.70
C ALA A 42 1.06 -6.91 5.99
N SER A 43 1.91 -7.28 6.95
CA SER A 43 2.09 -8.68 7.35
C SER A 43 0.81 -9.31 7.93
N SER A 44 0.02 -8.54 8.69
CA SER A 44 -1.29 -9.02 9.18
C SER A 44 -2.33 -9.17 8.06
N ALA A 45 -2.36 -8.27 7.08
CA ALA A 45 -3.24 -8.36 5.90
C ALA A 45 -2.88 -9.56 5.00
N GLN A 46 -1.59 -9.82 4.79
CA GLN A 46 -1.09 -11.01 4.09
C GLN A 46 -1.55 -12.31 4.78
N ALA A 47 -1.42 -12.38 6.11
CA ALA A 47 -1.85 -13.54 6.88
C ALA A 47 -3.38 -13.76 6.83
N ILE A 48 -4.17 -12.68 6.81
CA ILE A 48 -5.62 -12.74 6.60
C ILE A 48 -5.95 -13.25 5.20
N ALA A 49 -5.31 -12.70 4.16
CA ALA A 49 -5.53 -13.12 2.77
C ALA A 49 -5.21 -14.59 2.54
N HIS A 50 -4.11 -15.10 3.11
CA HIS A 50 -3.74 -16.51 3.01
C HIS A 50 -4.75 -17.45 3.72
N LYS A 51 -5.47 -16.97 4.75
CA LYS A 51 -6.57 -17.74 5.37
C LYS A 51 -7.86 -17.69 4.55
N MET A 52 -8.11 -16.59 3.85
CA MET A 52 -9.32 -16.40 3.03
C MET A 52 -9.20 -17.02 1.63
N ILE A 53 -7.98 -17.18 1.12
CA ILE A 53 -7.68 -17.74 -0.20
C ILE A 53 -6.82 -18.99 -0.01
N PRO A 54 -7.43 -20.18 0.24
CA PRO A 54 -6.69 -21.40 0.55
C PRO A 54 -6.01 -22.03 -0.68
N ASP A 55 -6.47 -21.70 -1.89
CA ASP A 55 -5.77 -22.10 -3.11
C ASP A 55 -4.51 -21.27 -3.32
N ALA A 56 -3.36 -21.95 -3.37
CA ALA A 56 -2.05 -21.29 -3.44
C ALA A 56 -1.82 -20.50 -4.74
N ALA A 57 -2.44 -20.90 -5.87
CA ALA A 57 -2.30 -20.19 -7.14
C ALA A 57 -3.15 -18.91 -7.14
N GLN A 58 -4.40 -18.98 -6.65
CA GLN A 58 -5.24 -17.79 -6.45
C GLN A 58 -4.61 -16.82 -5.44
N PHE A 59 -4.07 -17.33 -4.32
CA PHE A 59 -3.38 -16.47 -3.34
C PHE A 59 -2.15 -15.80 -3.93
N ASN A 60 -1.31 -16.52 -4.67
CA ASN A 60 -0.11 -15.97 -5.30
C ASN A 60 -0.47 -14.86 -6.32
N ALA A 61 -1.51 -15.09 -7.14
CA ALA A 61 -2.01 -14.11 -8.10
C ALA A 61 -2.61 -12.87 -7.42
N PHE A 62 -3.49 -13.06 -6.43
CA PHE A 62 -4.06 -11.98 -5.61
C PHE A 62 -2.96 -11.16 -4.93
N SER A 63 -1.96 -11.84 -4.36
CA SER A 63 -0.85 -11.22 -3.63
C SER A 63 -0.01 -10.30 -4.51
N LYS A 64 0.27 -10.70 -5.75
CA LYS A 64 0.99 -9.86 -6.71
C LYS A 64 0.22 -8.60 -7.07
N ILE A 65 -1.10 -8.70 -7.27
CA ILE A 65 -1.94 -7.52 -7.50
C ILE A 65 -1.87 -6.60 -6.28
N VAL A 66 -2.17 -7.08 -5.08
CA VAL A 66 -2.18 -6.26 -3.86
C VAL A 66 -0.81 -5.62 -3.54
N GLU A 67 0.29 -6.30 -3.85
CA GLU A 67 1.64 -5.74 -3.79
C GLU A 67 1.80 -4.55 -4.74
N HIS A 68 1.43 -4.69 -6.00
CA HIS A 68 1.51 -3.61 -6.99
C HIS A 68 0.54 -2.44 -6.72
N GLU A 69 -0.66 -2.72 -6.23
CA GLU A 69 -1.69 -1.72 -5.97
C GLU A 69 -1.41 -0.92 -4.67
N SER A 70 -0.89 -1.57 -3.61
CA SER A 70 -0.84 -0.96 -2.28
C SER A 70 0.43 -1.21 -1.45
N GLY A 71 1.34 -2.09 -1.90
CA GLY A 71 2.42 -2.61 -1.05
C GLY A 71 1.88 -3.25 0.23
N TRP A 72 0.70 -3.90 0.14
CA TRP A 72 -0.08 -4.43 1.27
C TRP A 72 -0.51 -3.44 2.35
N ASN A 73 -0.47 -2.13 2.10
CA ASN A 73 -0.96 -1.14 3.05
C ASN A 73 -2.50 -0.98 2.97
N PRO A 74 -3.30 -1.40 3.97
CA PRO A 74 -4.76 -1.30 3.93
C PRO A 74 -5.29 0.14 4.05
N ALA A 75 -4.42 1.10 4.36
CA ALA A 75 -4.71 2.53 4.35
C ALA A 75 -4.12 3.27 3.13
N ALA A 76 -3.54 2.54 2.16
CA ALA A 76 -3.01 3.12 0.93
C ALA A 76 -4.06 3.98 0.22
N THR A 77 -3.72 5.23 -0.06
CA THR A 77 -4.59 6.18 -0.78
C THR A 77 -3.80 6.79 -1.91
N ASN A 78 -4.24 6.59 -3.15
CA ASN A 78 -3.66 7.30 -4.29
C ASN A 78 -4.05 8.78 -4.22
N SER A 79 -3.07 9.67 -4.12
CA SER A 79 -3.30 11.12 -3.96
C SER A 79 -3.90 11.82 -5.18
N SER A 80 -3.78 11.21 -6.37
CA SER A 80 -4.29 11.76 -7.62
C SER A 80 -5.72 11.27 -7.92
N SER A 81 -5.96 9.96 -7.80
CA SER A 81 -7.26 9.35 -8.14
C SER A 81 -8.22 9.18 -6.96
N GLY A 82 -7.73 9.19 -5.72
CA GLY A 82 -8.53 8.85 -4.54
C GLY A 82 -8.84 7.35 -4.40
N ALA A 83 -8.18 6.48 -5.18
CA ALA A 83 -8.25 5.04 -5.02
C ALA A 83 -7.75 4.60 -3.62
N TYR A 84 -8.40 3.59 -3.02
CA TYR A 84 -8.22 3.27 -1.60
C TYR A 84 -8.05 1.79 -1.28
N GLY A 85 -7.21 1.51 -0.28
CA GLY A 85 -7.05 0.20 0.37
C GLY A 85 -6.16 -0.77 -0.39
N LEU A 86 -6.12 -2.02 0.07
CA LEU A 86 -5.28 -3.10 -0.45
C LEU A 86 -5.42 -3.31 -1.97
N VAL A 87 -6.61 -3.05 -2.49
CA VAL A 87 -7.05 -3.33 -3.86
C VAL A 87 -7.40 -2.06 -4.64
N GLN A 88 -6.96 -0.89 -4.14
CA GLN A 88 -7.11 0.43 -4.76
C GLN A 88 -8.48 0.69 -5.40
N ALA A 89 -9.55 0.37 -4.65
CA ALA A 89 -10.91 0.50 -5.16
C ALA A 89 -11.28 1.97 -5.45
N LEU A 90 -11.92 2.22 -6.59
CA LEU A 90 -12.32 3.56 -7.04
C LEU A 90 -13.83 3.64 -7.37
N PRO A 91 -14.62 4.44 -6.64
CA PRO A 91 -14.33 4.99 -5.32
C PRO A 91 -14.23 3.89 -4.26
N GLY A 92 -13.41 4.11 -3.22
CA GLY A 92 -13.19 3.13 -2.13
C GLY A 92 -14.48 2.71 -1.41
N SER A 93 -15.49 3.57 -1.40
CA SER A 93 -16.82 3.29 -0.82
C SER A 93 -17.53 2.09 -1.44
N LYS A 94 -17.14 1.62 -2.63
CA LYS A 94 -17.64 0.35 -3.21
C LYS A 94 -17.39 -0.84 -2.28
N MET A 95 -16.33 -0.81 -1.47
CA MET A 95 -16.02 -1.87 -0.50
C MET A 95 -17.06 -2.00 0.63
N SER A 96 -17.94 -1.01 0.82
CA SER A 96 -19.06 -1.10 1.75
C SER A 96 -20.02 -2.27 1.47
N ALA A 97 -20.08 -2.76 0.22
CA ALA A 97 -20.86 -3.94 -0.14
C ALA A 97 -20.34 -5.24 0.52
N ALA A 98 -19.06 -5.30 0.89
CA ALA A 98 -18.48 -6.45 1.59
C ALA A 98 -18.63 -6.37 3.13
N GLY A 99 -18.71 -5.14 3.67
CA GLY A 99 -18.87 -4.83 5.10
C GLY A 99 -18.76 -3.31 5.37
N SER A 100 -19.47 -2.80 6.38
CA SER A 100 -19.49 -1.36 6.72
C SER A 100 -18.15 -0.83 7.28
N ASP A 101 -17.28 -1.73 7.73
CA ASP A 101 -15.95 -1.48 8.30
C ASP A 101 -14.81 -1.47 7.26
N TRP A 102 -15.15 -1.54 5.96
CA TRP A 102 -14.23 -1.58 4.82
C TRP A 102 -13.05 -0.61 4.88
N LYS A 103 -13.25 0.56 5.48
CA LYS A 103 -12.22 1.60 5.54
C LYS A 103 -11.05 1.24 6.46
N THR A 104 -11.25 0.35 7.44
CA THR A 104 -10.20 0.00 8.42
C THR A 104 -10.01 -1.50 8.61
N ASN A 105 -10.84 -2.36 8.01
CA ASN A 105 -10.71 -3.81 8.11
C ASN A 105 -10.09 -4.43 6.85
N PRO A 106 -8.84 -4.96 6.91
CA PRO A 106 -8.21 -5.67 5.80
C PRO A 106 -9.03 -6.85 5.28
N ALA A 107 -9.71 -7.60 6.15
CA ALA A 107 -10.52 -8.75 5.74
C ALA A 107 -11.70 -8.32 4.84
N THR A 108 -12.33 -7.19 5.14
CA THR A 108 -13.41 -6.63 4.31
C THR A 108 -12.89 -6.14 2.97
N GLN A 109 -11.70 -5.54 2.92
CA GLN A 109 -11.04 -5.14 1.66
C GLN A 109 -10.64 -6.36 0.81
N ILE A 110 -10.09 -7.40 1.44
CA ILE A 110 -9.71 -8.66 0.78
C ILE A 110 -10.94 -9.38 0.22
N LYS A 111 -12.02 -9.47 1.00
CA LYS A 111 -13.31 -10.03 0.55
C LYS A 111 -13.82 -9.31 -0.69
N TRP A 112 -13.94 -7.98 -0.63
CA TRP A 112 -14.40 -7.19 -1.77
C TRP A 112 -13.49 -7.36 -3.00
N GLY A 113 -12.18 -7.35 -2.80
CA GLY A 113 -11.20 -7.55 -3.87
C GLY A 113 -11.31 -8.91 -4.54
N LEU A 114 -11.50 -9.98 -3.76
CA LEU A 114 -11.71 -11.33 -4.26
C LEU A 114 -13.03 -11.45 -5.03
N ASP A 115 -14.12 -10.90 -4.48
CA ASP A 115 -15.43 -10.85 -5.13
C ASP A 115 -15.38 -10.08 -6.46
N TYR A 116 -14.66 -8.95 -6.50
CA TYR A 116 -14.41 -8.17 -7.71
C TYR A 116 -13.59 -8.95 -8.75
N MET A 117 -12.48 -9.58 -8.34
CA MET A 117 -11.66 -10.39 -9.26
C MET A 117 -12.45 -11.57 -9.85
N ASN A 118 -13.24 -12.26 -9.02
CA ASN A 118 -14.10 -13.36 -9.47
C ASN A 118 -15.20 -12.87 -10.43
N SER A 119 -15.87 -11.76 -10.12
CA SER A 119 -16.96 -11.22 -10.95
C SER A 119 -16.47 -10.66 -12.28
N ARG A 120 -15.32 -9.98 -12.29
CA ARG A 120 -14.82 -9.24 -13.47
C ARG A 120 -13.87 -10.09 -14.35
N TYR A 121 -13.11 -11.00 -13.74
CA TYR A 121 -12.09 -11.82 -14.43
C TYR A 121 -12.33 -13.33 -14.32
N GLY A 122 -13.28 -13.78 -13.51
CA GLY A 122 -13.51 -15.20 -13.23
C GLY A 122 -12.62 -15.79 -12.13
N SER A 123 -11.42 -15.25 -11.89
CA SER A 123 -10.58 -15.58 -10.74
C SER A 123 -9.41 -14.59 -10.53
N PRO A 124 -8.77 -14.55 -9.34
CA PRO A 124 -7.50 -13.86 -9.13
C PRO A 124 -6.39 -14.22 -10.14
N VAL A 125 -6.25 -15.49 -10.53
CA VAL A 125 -5.29 -15.91 -11.57
C VAL A 125 -5.59 -15.26 -12.92
N GLN A 126 -6.85 -15.16 -13.32
CA GLN A 126 -7.25 -14.48 -14.55
C GLN A 126 -7.08 -12.96 -14.45
N ALA A 127 -7.39 -12.36 -13.29
CA ALA A 127 -7.14 -10.95 -13.01
C ALA A 127 -5.64 -10.62 -13.11
N TRP A 128 -4.77 -11.48 -12.58
CA TRP A 128 -3.32 -11.30 -12.66
C TRP A 128 -2.81 -11.43 -14.11
N SER A 129 -3.30 -12.42 -14.87
CA SER A 129 -2.98 -12.54 -16.30
C SER A 129 -3.40 -11.30 -17.09
N PHE A 130 -4.57 -10.73 -16.79
CA PHE A 130 -5.03 -9.48 -17.37
C PHE A 130 -4.12 -8.29 -16.97
N TRP A 131 -3.78 -8.18 -15.68
CA TRP A 131 -2.89 -7.14 -15.17
C TRP A 131 -1.52 -7.18 -15.86
N GLN A 132 -0.92 -8.37 -16.04
CA GLN A 132 0.37 -8.54 -16.72
C GLN A 132 0.37 -8.02 -18.17
N ALA A 133 -0.78 -8.04 -18.85
CA ALA A 133 -0.92 -7.57 -20.23
C ALA A 133 -1.29 -6.08 -20.34
N ASN A 134 -1.86 -5.48 -19.29
CA ASN A 134 -2.51 -4.16 -19.36
C ASN A 134 -1.97 -3.12 -18.36
N GLY A 135 -1.34 -3.54 -17.26
CA GLY A 135 -0.93 -2.66 -16.16
C GLY A 135 -2.08 -2.17 -15.26
N TRP A 136 -3.27 -2.75 -15.39
CA TRP A 136 -4.46 -2.47 -14.57
C TRP A 136 -5.37 -3.70 -14.47
N TYR A 137 -6.30 -3.69 -13.51
CA TYR A 137 -7.38 -4.67 -13.37
C TYR A 137 -8.66 -4.00 -12.80
#